data_AF-A0AAJ1BPU0-F1
#
_entry.id   AF-A0AAJ1BPU0-F1
#
_cell.length_a   1.000
_cell.length_b   1.000
_cell.length_c   1.000
_cell.angle_alpha   90.00
_cell.angle_beta   90.00
_cell.angle_gamma   90.00
#
_symmetry.space_group_name_H-M   'P 1'
#
loop_
_entity.id
_entity.type
_entity.pdbx_description
1 polymer ?
#
loop_
_entity_poly.entity_id
_entity_poly.type
_entity_poly.pdbx_seq_one_letter_code
_entity_poly.pdbx_strand_id
1 'polypeptide(L)'
;MAVVVVGYQLPNDVVRATGPDTYEYRLLVQKQPGIDTDVVNVSVRIPLETEVTNVSPEPTSATNGWLGFEFPLNQDTELMVSFRVR
;
A
#
# COMPACT_ATOMS: atom_id res chain seq x y z
N MET A 1 13.32 -20.64 7.45
CA MET A 1 12.18 -20.05 6.73
C MET A 1 12.73 -19.20 5.60
N ALA A 2 12.25 -19.37 4.37
CA ALA A 2 12.71 -18.60 3.23
C ALA A 2 11.85 -17.33 3.10
N VAL A 3 12.46 -16.15 3.09
CA VAL A 3 11.76 -14.89 2.86
C VAL A 3 11.61 -14.72 1.35
N VAL A 4 10.38 -14.67 0.86
CA VAL A 4 10.09 -14.36 -0.55
C VAL A 4 9.85 -12.87 -0.67
N VAL A 5 10.76 -12.16 -1.34
CA VAL A 5 10.62 -10.73 -1.63
C VAL A 5 10.04 -10.58 -3.03
N VAL A 6 8.83 -10.03 -3.12
CA VAL A 6 8.18 -9.70 -4.40
C VAL A 6 8.23 -8.19 -4.59
N GLY A 7 8.99 -7.74 -5.59
CA GLY A 7 8.99 -6.34 -6.01
C GLY A 7 8.00 -6.13 -7.14
N TYR A 8 7.03 -5.23 -6.94
CA TYR A 8 6.06 -4.85 -7.97
C TYR A 8 6.12 -3.35 -8.23
N GLN A 9 6.44 -2.97 -9.47
CA GLN A 9 6.33 -1.59 -9.91
C GLN A 9 4.89 -1.35 -10.37
N LEU A 10 4.20 -0.44 -9.70
CA LEU A 10 2.83 -0.09 -10.03
C LEU A 10 2.77 0.59 -11.39
N PRO A 11 1.94 0.10 -12.33
CA PRO A 11 1.67 0.84 -13.55
C PRO A 11 0.83 2.10 -13.25
N ASN A 12 1.03 3.15 -14.06
CA ASN A 12 0.51 4.50 -13.79
C ASN A 12 -1.03 4.57 -13.75
N ASP A 13 -1.70 3.61 -14.40
CA ASP A 13 -3.16 3.47 -14.44
C ASP A 13 -3.77 2.97 -13.11
N VAL A 14 -2.95 2.42 -12.21
CA VAL A 14 -3.38 2.01 -10.86
C VAL A 14 -3.54 3.21 -9.94
N VAL A 15 -2.82 4.30 -10.20
CA VAL A 15 -2.98 5.57 -9.48
C VAL A 15 -4.12 6.36 -10.11
N ARG A 16 -5.21 6.54 -9.37
CA ARG A 16 -6.41 7.24 -9.85
C ARG A 16 -6.36 8.70 -9.43
N ALA A 17 -6.58 9.62 -10.36
CA ALA A 17 -6.86 11.01 -10.02
C ALA A 17 -8.26 11.11 -9.40
N THR A 18 -8.35 11.72 -8.22
CA THR A 18 -9.62 11.93 -7.49
C THR A 18 -10.00 13.42 -7.40
N GLY A 19 -9.11 14.31 -7.82
CA GLY A 19 -9.31 15.75 -7.90
C GLY A 19 -8.08 16.47 -8.47
N PRO A 20 -8.07 17.81 -8.53
CA PRO A 20 -6.88 18.58 -8.91
C PRO A 20 -5.70 18.20 -8.02
N ASP A 21 -4.61 17.75 -8.64
CA ASP A 21 -3.36 17.33 -8.00
C ASP A 21 -3.54 16.27 -6.89
N THR A 22 -4.69 15.58 -6.85
CA THR A 22 -5.05 14.63 -5.80
C THR A 22 -5.20 13.25 -6.41
N TYR A 23 -4.52 12.29 -5.80
CA TYR A 23 -4.36 10.94 -6.31
C TYR A 23 -4.67 9.91 -5.24
N GLU A 24 -5.13 8.74 -5.67
CA GLU A 24 -5.41 7.61 -4.81
C GLU A 24 -4.83 6.33 -5.42
N TYR A 25 -4.12 5.59 -4.60
CA TYR A 25 -3.63 4.26 -4.89
C TYR A 25 -4.41 3.23 -4.07
N ARG A 26 -4.82 2.13 -4.70
CA ARG A 26 -5.41 0.98 -4.02
C ARG A 26 -4.68 -0.31 -4.36
N LEU A 27 -4.35 -1.09 -3.34
CA LEU A 27 -3.81 -2.44 -3.46
C LEU A 27 -4.75 -3.43 -2.81
N LEU A 28 -5.25 -4.39 -3.58
CA LEU A 28 -5.96 -5.54 -3.02
C LEU A 28 -4.98 -6.69 -2.80
N VAL A 29 -4.81 -7.10 -1.55
CA VAL A 29 -4.06 -8.31 -1.17
C VAL A 29 -5.06 -9.40 -0.80
N GLN A 30 -5.12 -10.45 -1.62
CA GLN A 30 -6.14 -11.49 -1.48
C GLN A 30 -5.65 -12.69 -0.70
N LYS A 31 -6.45 -13.13 0.27
CA LYS A 31 -6.21 -14.36 0.99
C LYS A 31 -6.57 -15.56 0.12
N GLN A 32 -5.59 -16.43 -0.13
CA GLN A 32 -5.83 -17.67 -0.88
C GLN A 32 -6.48 -18.76 -0.01
N PRO A 33 -7.54 -19.45 -0.48
CA PRO A 33 -8.13 -20.60 0.19
C PRO A 33 -7.13 -21.73 0.39
N GLY A 34 -7.17 -22.39 1.55
CA GLY A 34 -6.31 -23.56 1.85
C GLY A 34 -4.85 -23.22 2.21
N ILE A 35 -4.47 -21.93 2.25
CA ILE A 35 -3.19 -21.47 2.78
C ILE A 35 -3.38 -21.01 4.23
N ASP A 36 -2.44 -21.28 5.13
CA ASP A 36 -2.51 -20.76 6.50
C ASP A 36 -2.35 -19.23 6.52
N THR A 37 -2.82 -18.60 7.58
CA THR A 37 -2.61 -17.17 7.78
C THR A 37 -1.13 -16.90 8.02
N ASP A 38 -0.57 -15.96 7.26
CA ASP A 38 0.80 -15.46 7.45
C ASP A 38 0.79 -13.93 7.58
N VAL A 39 1.86 -13.37 8.11
CA VAL A 39 2.04 -11.92 8.25
C VAL A 39 2.58 -11.35 6.95
N VAL A 40 1.87 -10.40 6.37
CA VAL A 40 2.26 -9.72 5.13
C VAL A 40 2.86 -8.36 5.47
N ASN A 41 3.99 -8.08 4.84
CA ASN A 41 4.66 -6.79 4.90
C ASN A 41 4.55 -6.09 3.54
N VAL A 42 3.94 -4.91 3.52
CA VAL A 42 3.85 -4.06 2.33
C VAL A 42 4.56 -2.75 2.58
N SER A 43 5.41 -2.32 1.65
CA SER A 43 6.07 -1.02 1.69
C SER A 43 5.68 -0.22 0.46
N VAL A 44 5.06 0.94 0.67
CA VAL A 44 4.62 1.85 -0.39
C VAL A 44 5.53 3.07 -0.37
N ARG A 45 6.17 3.35 -1.51
CA ARG A 45 6.97 4.57 -1.68
C ARG A 45 6.08 5.71 -2.13
N ILE A 46 6.07 6.78 -1.35
CA ILE A 46 5.36 8.02 -1.65
C ILE A 46 6.29 8.93 -2.47
N PRO A 47 5.81 9.55 -3.56
CA PRO A 47 6.61 10.49 -4.33
C PRO A 47 7.06 11.68 -3.48
N LEU A 48 8.23 12.24 -3.80
CA LEU A 48 8.69 13.49 -3.19
C LEU A 48 7.71 14.63 -3.51
N GLU A 49 7.69 15.65 -2.66
CA GLU A 49 6.84 16.84 -2.84
C GLU A 49 5.33 16.54 -2.81
N THR A 50 4.94 15.40 -2.26
CA THR A 50 3.54 15.05 -2.03
C THR A 50 3.20 15.03 -0.54
N GLU A 51 1.94 15.30 -0.24
CA GLU A 51 1.36 15.23 1.09
C GLU A 51 0.35 14.10 1.13
N VAL A 52 0.55 13.14 2.03
CA VAL A 52 -0.40 12.05 2.25
C VAL A 52 -1.62 12.63 2.96
N THR A 53 -2.79 12.50 2.34
CA THR A 53 -4.04 13.08 2.85
C THR A 53 -4.91 12.05 3.56
N ASN A 54 -4.85 10.78 3.14
CA ASN A 54 -5.59 9.69 3.76
C ASN A 54 -4.87 8.36 3.56
N VAL A 55 -4.94 7.47 4.54
CA VAL A 55 -4.36 6.13 4.47
C VAL A 55 -5.27 5.16 5.23
N SER A 56 -5.52 3.99 4.64
CA SER A 56 -6.26 2.91 5.30
C SER A 56 -5.75 1.55 4.81
N PRO A 57 -5.45 0.58 5.69
CA PRO A 57 -5.36 0.70 7.15
C PRO A 57 -4.23 1.65 7.57
N GLU A 58 -4.14 2.00 8.85
CA GLU A 58 -3.03 2.84 9.33
C GLU A 58 -1.67 2.16 9.10
N PRO A 59 -0.67 2.90 8.61
CA PRO A 59 0.67 2.34 8.41
C PRO A 59 1.34 2.10 9.77
N THR A 60 2.06 0.98 9.89
CA THR A 60 2.87 0.65 11.07
C THR A 60 4.16 1.47 11.12
N SER A 61 4.60 2.03 9.99
CA SER A 61 5.72 2.96 9.92
C SER A 61 5.57 3.98 8.79
N ALA A 62 6.07 5.19 9.01
CA ALA A 62 6.14 6.25 8.00
C ALA A 62 7.50 6.95 8.09
N THR A 63 8.49 6.53 7.29
CA THR A 63 9.85 7.08 7.35
C THR A 63 10.44 7.27 5.96
N ASN A 64 11.13 8.39 5.74
CA ASN A 64 11.86 8.67 4.48
C ASN A 64 11.01 8.51 3.20
N GLY A 65 9.73 8.90 3.24
CA GLY A 65 8.81 8.74 2.11
C GLY A 65 8.32 7.30 1.87
N TRP A 66 8.50 6.40 2.83
CA TRP A 66 7.95 5.05 2.80
C TRP A 66 6.85 4.90 3.85
N LEU A 67 5.73 4.32 3.43
CA LEU A 67 4.69 3.82 4.32
C LEU A 67 4.82 2.29 4.42
N GLY A 68 5.08 1.79 5.62
CA GLY A 68 5.11 0.37 5.93
C GLY A 68 3.79 -0.09 6.51
N PHE A 69 3.30 -1.24 6.06
CA PHE A 69 2.10 -1.90 6.54
C PHE A 69 2.46 -3.33 6.92
N GLU A 70 2.10 -3.74 8.12
CA GLU A 70 2.26 -5.12 8.60
C GLU A 70 0.91 -5.59 9.13
N PHE A 71 0.40 -6.69 8.58
CA PHE A 71 -0.90 -7.24 9.00
C PHE A 71 -0.97 -8.76 8.74
N PRO A 72 -1.70 -9.52 9.58
CA PRO A 72 -2.00 -10.91 9.29
C PRO A 72 -2.98 -11.00 8.12
N LEU A 73 -2.64 -11.76 7.08
CA LEU A 73 -3.53 -11.98 5.93
C LEU A 73 -4.54 -13.10 6.25
N ASN A 74 -5.51 -12.80 7.11
CA ASN A 74 -6.60 -13.70 7.47
C ASN A 74 -7.83 -13.57 6.55
N GLN A 75 -7.93 -12.45 5.84
CA GLN A 75 -8.98 -12.12 4.87
C GLN A 75 -8.41 -11.21 3.78
N ASP A 76 -9.17 -11.03 2.71
CA ASP A 76 -8.85 -10.04 1.67
C ASP A 76 -8.71 -8.65 2.32
N THR A 77 -7.57 -8.01 2.06
CA THR A 77 -7.22 -6.72 2.66
C THR A 77 -6.93 -5.71 1.56
N GLU A 78 -7.64 -4.59 1.60
CA GLU A 78 -7.39 -3.45 0.71
C GLU A 78 -6.52 -2.42 1.44
N LEU A 79 -5.41 -2.02 0.82
CA LEU A 79 -4.64 -0.85 1.21
C LEU A 79 -5.02 0.30 0.30
N MET A 80 -5.30 1.45 0.89
CA MET A 80 -5.63 2.69 0.19
C MET A 80 -4.71 3.79 0.69
N VAL A 81 -4.11 4.52 -0.25
CA VAL A 81 -3.27 5.69 0.03
C VAL A 81 -3.72 6.82 -0.86
N SER A 82 -4.24 7.88 -0.26
CA SER A 82 -4.56 9.14 -0.94
C SER A 82 -3.46 10.16 -0.65
N PHE A 83 -3.01 10.86 -1.68
CA PHE A 83 -1.98 11.89 -1.58
C PHE A 83 -2.26 13.05 -2.53
N ARG A 84 -1.66 14.19 -2.23
CA ARG A 84 -1.75 15.40 -3.03
C ARG A 84 -0.36 15.88 -3.44
N VAL A 85 -0.18 16.24 -4.70
CA VAL A 85 1.04 16.89 -5.20
C VAL A 85 1.00 18.38 -4.83
N ARG A 86 2.10 18.92 -4.33
CA ARG A 86 2.23 20.33 -3.97
C ARG A 86 2.59 21.22 -5.14
#